data_AF-A0A806KRG4-F1
#
_entry.id   AF-A0A806KRG4-F1
#
_cell.length_a   1.000
_cell.length_b   1.000
_cell.length_c   1.000
_cell.angle_alpha   90.00
_cell.angle_beta   90.00
_cell.angle_gamma   90.00
#
_symmetry.space_group_name_H-M   'P 1'
#
loop_
_entity.id
_entity.type
_entity.pdbx_description
1 polymer ?
#
loop_
_entity_poly.entity_id
_entity_poly.type
_entity_poly.pdbx_seq_one_letter_code
_entity_poly.pdbx_strand_id
1 'polypeptide(L)'
;MEGYLESAATGIAAAAAVDRLLRKKPPLAFPRRTVIGSLAHYLANADARGFAPINAMIGILPEPPEDALDVAALKKSGGAKGLKAAKRGALRDVALAEMRRFMDDALCGRHGI
;
A
#
# COMPACT_ATOMS: atom_id res chain seq x y z
N MET A 1 3.54 -14.52 -0.72
CA MET A 1 3.65 -13.64 0.45
C MET A 1 4.19 -14.49 1.57
N GLU A 2 5.12 -13.98 2.37
CA GLU A 2 5.68 -14.69 3.50
C GLU A 2 5.42 -13.84 4.75
N GLY A 3 5.23 -14.49 5.91
CA GLY A 3 4.86 -13.82 7.16
C GLY A 3 3.37 -13.88 7.53
N TYR A 4 3.11 -13.80 8.84
CA TYR A 4 1.77 -13.89 9.41
C TYR A 4 0.90 -12.67 9.06
N LEU A 5 1.50 -11.49 9.05
CA LEU A 5 0.79 -10.22 8.80
C LEU A 5 0.29 -10.16 7.36
N GLU A 6 1.13 -10.55 6.42
CA GLU A 6 0.86 -10.58 4.98
C GLU A 6 -0.22 -11.61 4.66
N SER A 7 -0.11 -12.81 5.25
CA SER A 7 -1.09 -13.88 5.09
C SER A 7 -2.47 -13.46 5.61
N ALA A 8 -2.53 -12.83 6.79
CA ALA A 8 -3.76 -12.29 7.36
C ALA A 8 -4.35 -11.19 6.46
N ALA A 9 -3.51 -10.25 6.01
CA ALA A 9 -3.93 -9.17 5.13
C ALA A 9 -4.51 -9.67 3.80
N THR A 10 -3.86 -10.65 3.16
CA THR A 10 -4.37 -11.25 1.91
C THR A 10 -5.62 -12.08 2.13
N GLY A 11 -5.72 -12.79 3.26
CA GLY A 11 -6.93 -13.52 3.63
C GLY A 11 -8.14 -12.59 3.77
N ILE A 12 -7.97 -11.46 4.47
CA ILE A 12 -9.02 -10.44 4.61
C ILE A 12 -9.37 -9.84 3.24
N ALA A 13 -8.38 -9.49 2.42
CA ALA A 13 -8.61 -8.95 1.08
C ALA A 13 -9.37 -9.93 0.18
N ALA A 14 -9.01 -11.22 0.21
CA ALA A 14 -9.69 -12.26 -0.55
C ALA A 14 -11.13 -12.47 -0.07
N ALA A 15 -11.36 -12.51 1.24
CA ALA A 15 -12.70 -12.62 1.80
C ALA A 15 -13.60 -11.44 1.39
N ALA A 16 -13.06 -10.21 1.42
CA ALA A 16 -13.78 -9.01 0.96
C ALA A 16 -14.11 -9.09 -0.54
N ALA A 17 -13.22 -9.61 -1.37
CA ALA A 17 -13.47 -9.81 -2.79
C ALA A 17 -14.59 -10.85 -3.02
N VAL A 18 -14.56 -11.96 -2.29
CA VAL A 18 -15.59 -13.02 -2.36
C VAL A 18 -16.95 -12.50 -1.90
N ASP A 19 -17.05 -11.79 -0.78
CA ASP A 19 -18.32 -11.20 -0.31
C ASP A 19 -18.93 -10.28 -1.38
N ARG A 20 -18.11 -9.44 -2.01
CA ARG A 20 -18.59 -8.55 -3.09
C ARG A 20 -19.01 -9.31 -4.33
N LEU A 21 -18.27 -10.34 -4.73
CA LEU A 21 -18.63 -11.20 -5.86
C LEU A 21 -20.00 -11.86 -5.62
N LEU A 22 -20.22 -12.42 -4.44
CA LEU A 22 -21.50 -13.04 -4.06
C LEU A 22 -22.66 -12.03 -4.07
N ARG A 23 -22.38 -10.76 -3.77
CA ARG A 23 -23.35 -9.66 -3.81
C ARG A 23 -23.46 -8.96 -5.16
N LYS A 24 -22.80 -9.46 -6.22
CA LYS A 24 -22.74 -8.84 -7.56
C LYS A 24 -22.28 -7.37 -7.52
N LYS A 25 -21.39 -7.04 -6.59
CA LYS A 25 -20.78 -5.71 -6.47
C LYS A 25 -19.47 -5.66 -7.27
N PRO A 26 -19.03 -4.47 -7.74
CA PRO A 26 -17.76 -4.34 -8.44
C PRO A 26 -16.60 -4.79 -7.54
N PRO A 27 -15.50 -5.35 -8.10
CA PRO A 27 -14.34 -5.80 -7.35
C PRO A 27 -13.76 -4.70 -6.46
N LEU A 28 -13.24 -5.09 -5.29
CA LEU A 28 -12.59 -4.16 -4.38
C LEU A 28 -11.09 -4.10 -4.71
N ALA A 29 -10.63 -2.96 -5.23
CA ALA A 29 -9.22 -2.73 -5.55
C ALA A 29 -8.55 -1.89 -4.45
N PHE A 30 -7.60 -2.48 -3.73
CA PHE A 30 -6.79 -1.74 -2.75
C PHE A 30 -5.91 -0.72 -3.47
N PRO A 31 -5.82 0.54 -2.99
CA PRO A 31 -5.01 1.56 -3.66
C PRO A 31 -3.53 1.15 -3.68
N ARG A 32 -2.85 1.40 -4.82
CA ARG A 32 -1.43 1.07 -5.03
C ARG A 32 -0.52 1.70 -3.97
N ARG A 33 -0.88 2.87 -3.43
CA ARG A 33 -0.12 3.57 -2.37
C ARG A 33 -0.28 2.95 -0.97
N THR A 34 -1.06 1.88 -0.82
CA THR A 34 -1.11 1.08 0.42
C THR A 34 -0.16 -0.12 0.34
N VAL A 35 0.25 -0.67 1.48
CA VAL A 35 1.08 -1.89 1.51
C VAL A 35 0.37 -3.07 0.84
N ILE A 36 -0.93 -3.28 1.14
CA ILE A 36 -1.73 -4.37 0.55
C ILE A 36 -1.84 -4.19 -0.97
N GLY A 37 -2.21 -2.99 -1.43
CA GLY A 37 -2.31 -2.70 -2.87
C GLY A 37 -0.96 -2.79 -3.59
N SER A 38 0.14 -2.42 -2.92
CA SER A 38 1.48 -2.59 -3.49
C SER A 38 1.86 -4.07 -3.63
N LEU A 39 1.58 -4.90 -2.63
CA LEU A 39 1.85 -6.33 -2.69
C LEU A 39 0.97 -7.02 -3.75
N ALA A 40 -0.31 -6.67 -3.82
CA ALA A 40 -1.22 -7.17 -4.84
C ALA A 40 -0.73 -6.82 -6.26
N HIS A 41 -0.30 -5.59 -6.48
CA HIS A 41 0.25 -5.19 -7.77
C HIS A 41 1.60 -5.85 -8.08
N TYR A 42 2.48 -6.07 -7.08
CA TYR A 42 3.70 -6.86 -7.30
C TYR A 42 3.35 -8.27 -7.77
N LEU A 43 2.41 -8.95 -7.10
CA LEU A 43 1.96 -10.28 -7.49
C LEU A 43 1.38 -10.32 -8.91
N ALA A 44 0.60 -9.30 -9.28
CA ALA A 44 -0.03 -9.23 -10.60
C ALA A 44 0.94 -8.88 -11.74
N ASN A 45 2.11 -8.30 -11.45
CA ASN A 45 3.05 -7.78 -12.46
C ASN A 45 4.45 -8.43 -12.40
N ALA A 46 4.69 -9.38 -11.50
CA ALA A 46 5.98 -10.07 -11.41
C ALA A 46 6.21 -10.98 -12.63
N ASP A 47 7.39 -10.88 -13.26
CA ASP A 47 7.82 -11.84 -14.29
C ASP A 47 7.97 -13.23 -13.63
N ALA A 48 7.38 -14.26 -14.25
CA ALA A 48 7.46 -15.64 -13.80
C ALA A 48 8.90 -16.13 -13.61
N ARG A 49 9.87 -15.57 -14.34
CA ARG A 49 11.30 -15.93 -14.23
C ARG A 49 12.01 -15.27 -13.05
N GLY A 50 11.43 -14.23 -12.45
CA GLY A 50 12.00 -13.46 -11.34
C GLY A 50 11.11 -13.42 -10.10
N PHE A 51 10.07 -14.26 -10.05
CA PHE A 51 9.15 -14.27 -8.94
C PHE A 51 9.81 -14.82 -7.68
N ALA A 52 10.03 -13.94 -6.71
CA ALA A 52 10.37 -14.31 -5.34
C ALA A 52 9.24 -13.88 -4.40
N PRO A 53 8.89 -14.69 -3.38
CA PRO A 53 8.08 -14.22 -2.26
C PRO A 53 8.70 -12.97 -1.66
N ILE A 54 7.86 -11.98 -1.35
CA ILE A 54 8.28 -10.76 -0.66
C ILE A 54 7.44 -10.56 0.60
N ASN A 55 8.11 -10.03 1.63
CA ASN A 55 7.49 -9.55 2.86
C ASN A 55 7.03 -8.10 2.70
N ALA A 56 6.11 -7.67 3.55
CA ALA A 56 5.70 -6.28 3.65
C ALA A 56 6.88 -5.41 4.10
N MET A 57 7.30 -4.49 3.23
CA MET A 57 8.33 -3.52 3.54
C MET A 57 7.99 -2.17 2.93
N ILE A 58 8.38 -1.07 3.57
CA ILE A 58 8.11 0.30 3.08
C ILE A 58 8.69 0.53 1.67
N GLY A 59 9.75 -0.19 1.28
CA GLY A 59 10.39 -0.05 -0.02
C GLY A 59 9.54 -0.46 -1.23
N ILE A 60 8.44 -1.20 -1.02
CA ILE A 60 7.54 -1.58 -2.13
C ILE A 60 6.55 -0.48 -2.49
N LEU A 61 6.40 0.53 -1.62
CA LEU A 61 5.47 1.63 -1.84
C LEU A 61 5.99 2.53 -2.96
N PRO A 62 5.10 3.10 -3.79
CA PRO A 62 5.47 4.14 -4.75
C PRO A 62 6.15 5.32 -4.06
N GLU A 63 6.93 6.09 -4.81
CA GLU A 63 7.55 7.29 -4.26
C GLU A 63 6.52 8.24 -3.62
N PRO A 64 6.87 8.90 -2.49
CA PRO A 64 5.98 9.87 -1.90
C PRO A 64 5.77 11.05 -2.87
N PRO A 65 4.67 11.81 -2.73
CA PRO A 65 4.46 13.05 -3.47
C PRO A 65 5.69 13.98 -3.38
N GLU A 66 5.99 14.72 -4.44
CA GLU A 66 7.18 15.59 -4.53
C GLU A 66 7.20 16.69 -3.45
N ASP A 67 6.01 17.13 -3.04
CA ASP A 67 5.78 18.16 -2.02
C ASP A 67 5.70 17.60 -0.59
N ALA A 68 5.79 16.27 -0.41
CA ALA A 68 5.64 15.66 0.91
C ALA A 68 6.81 15.95 1.87
N LEU A 69 7.98 16.36 1.35
CA LEU A 69 9.20 16.55 2.13
C LEU A 69 10.07 17.68 1.58
N ASP A 70 10.56 18.57 2.46
CA ASP A 70 11.67 19.47 2.13
C ASP A 70 13.00 18.71 2.18
N VAL A 71 13.36 18.12 1.04
CA VAL A 71 14.59 17.32 0.88
C VAL A 71 15.85 18.14 1.18
N ALA A 72 15.86 19.43 0.83
CA ALA A 72 17.02 20.29 1.00
C ALA A 72 17.26 20.60 2.48
N ALA A 73 16.20 20.98 3.20
CA ALA A 73 16.27 21.21 4.65
C ALA A 73 16.65 19.94 5.41
N LEU A 74 16.08 18.79 5.03
CA LEU A 74 16.35 17.50 5.69
C LEU A 74 17.77 17.00 5.47
N LYS A 75 18.35 17.20 4.27
CA LYS A 75 19.77 16.88 4.02
C LYS A 75 20.70 17.77 4.85
N LYS A 76 20.36 19.06 5.01
CA LYS A 76 21.16 20.02 5.76
C LYS A 76 21.15 19.75 7.27
N SER A 77 20.02 19.35 7.84
CA SER A 77 19.87 19.11 9.28
C SER A 77 20.22 17.68 9.72
N GLY A 78 19.86 16.66 8.93
CA GLY A 78 19.95 15.25 9.31
C GLY A 78 20.81 14.38 8.40
N GLY A 79 21.44 14.96 7.36
CA GLY A 79 22.23 14.23 6.38
C GLY A 79 21.43 13.15 5.62
N ALA A 80 22.15 12.20 5.01
CA ALA A 80 21.53 11.13 4.23
C ALA A 80 20.65 10.19 5.09
N LYS A 81 21.04 9.96 6.35
CA LYS A 81 20.29 9.11 7.29
C LYS A 81 18.96 9.75 7.71
N GLY A 82 18.99 11.06 8.02
CA GLY A 82 17.79 11.84 8.35
C GLY A 82 16.81 11.90 7.18
N LEU A 83 17.30 12.14 5.96
CA LEU A 83 16.47 12.10 4.76
C LEU A 83 15.81 10.73 4.56
N LYS A 84 16.57 9.62 4.71
CA LYS A 84 16.03 8.27 4.55
C LYS A 84 14.94 7.97 5.58
N ALA A 85 15.13 8.40 6.84
CA ALA A 85 14.13 8.25 7.89
C ALA A 85 12.87 9.06 7.59
N ALA A 86 13.02 10.32 7.16
CA ALA A 86 11.91 11.18 6.78
C ALA A 86 11.12 10.63 5.57
N LYS A 87 11.82 10.12 4.54
CA LYS A 87 11.18 9.45 3.39
C LYS A 87 10.36 8.23 3.83
N ARG A 88 10.88 7.40 4.74
CA ARG A 88 10.13 6.27 5.29
C ARG A 88 8.91 6.72 6.11
N GLY A 89 9.03 7.81 6.86
CA GLY A 89 7.92 8.43 7.59
C GLY A 89 6.80 8.90 6.65
N ALA A 90 7.14 9.72 5.65
CA ALA A 90 6.17 10.21 4.67
C ALA A 90 5.47 9.08 3.90
N LEU A 91 6.21 8.06 3.47
CA LEU A 91 5.63 6.88 2.82
C LEU A 91 4.61 6.16 3.71
N ARG A 92 4.93 5.99 5.00
CA ARG A 92 4.01 5.40 5.97
C ARG A 92 2.75 6.25 6.12
N ASP A 93 2.91 7.56 6.29
CA ASP A 93 1.80 8.46 6.57
C ASP A 93 0.84 8.56 5.37
N VAL A 94 1.40 8.63 4.15
CA VAL A 94 0.62 8.55 2.90
C VAL A 94 -0.10 7.22 2.79
N ALA A 95 0.58 6.09 3.05
CA ALA A 95 -0.03 4.77 2.95
C ALA A 95 -1.18 4.56 3.95
N LEU A 96 -1.04 5.08 5.17
CA LEU A 96 -2.08 5.02 6.19
C LEU A 96 -3.27 5.93 5.85
N ALA A 97 -3.01 7.14 5.36
CA ALA A 97 -4.06 8.06 4.91
C ALA A 97 -4.89 7.47 3.76
N GLU A 98 -4.22 6.89 2.76
CA GLU A 98 -4.85 6.23 1.62
C GLU A 98 -5.67 5.01 2.06
N MET A 99 -5.13 4.18 2.96
CA MET A 99 -5.87 3.03 3.49
C MET A 99 -7.10 3.47 4.28
N ARG A 100 -6.98 4.51 5.11
CA ARG A 100 -8.11 5.05 5.86
C ARG A 100 -9.20 5.57 4.93
N ARG A 101 -8.83 6.40 3.93
CA ARG A 101 -9.78 6.91 2.94
C ARG A 101 -10.49 5.78 2.20
N PHE A 102 -9.73 4.79 1.77
CA PHE A 102 -10.28 3.61 1.10
C PHE A 102 -11.24 2.82 1.99
N MET A 103 -10.88 2.59 3.26
CA MET A 103 -11.76 1.90 4.21
C MET A 103 -13.03 2.70 4.47
N ASP A 104 -12.93 4.03 4.64
CA ASP A 104 -14.09 4.90 4.82
C ASP A 104 -15.01 4.85 3.59
N ASP A 105 -14.46 4.85 2.37
CA ASP A 105 -15.25 4.75 1.14
C ASP A 105 -15.86 3.36 0.91
N ALA A 106 -15.14 2.30 1.29
CA ALA A 106 -15.59 0.92 1.16
C ALA A 106 -16.68 0.57 2.19
N LEU A 107 -16.55 1.07 3.43
CA LEU A 107 -17.49 0.83 4.53
C LEU A 107 -18.72 1.74 4.46
N CYS A 108 -18.57 2.99 4.03
CA CYS A 108 -19.70 3.92 3.91
C CYS A 108 -20.50 3.76 2.60
N GLY A 109 -20.18 2.77 1.75
CA GLY A 109 -20.97 2.47 0.55
C GLY A 109 -20.85 3.49 -0.58
N ARG A 110 -19.80 4.33 -0.60
CA ARG A 110 -19.59 5.36 -1.64
C ARG A 110 -18.98 4.83 -2.95
N HIS A 111 -18.85 3.51 -3.10
CA HIS A 111 -18.57 2.90 -4.39
C HIS A 111 -19.86 2.79 -5.21
N GLY A 112 -20.30 3.92 -5.73
CA GLY A 112 -21.31 4.02 -6.76
C GLY A 112 -20.85 5.00 -7.82
N ILE A 113 -20.23 4.49 -8.88
CA ILE A 113 -20.31 4.95 -10.27
C ILE A 113 -20.09 3.72 -11.16
#